data_AF-A0ABD4VAH9-F1
#
_entry.id   AF-A0ABD4VAH9-F1
#
_cell.length_a   1.000
_cell.length_b   1.000
_cell.length_c   1.000
_cell.angle_alpha   90.00
_cell.angle_beta   90.00
_cell.angle_gamma   90.00
#
_symmetry.space_group_name_H-M   'P 1'
#
loop_
_entity.id
_entity.type
_entity.pdbx_description
1 polymer ?
#
loop_
_entity_poly.entity_id
_entity_poly.type
_entity_poly.pdbx_seq_one_letter_code
_entity_poly.pdbx_strand_id
1 'polypeptide(L)'
;MTDEAPDAGDLVVDGQQAVPDSQGPPGSLASQMAAAFRGELDGQQDPLRDAADEEKKRRERVSWADSAERRKALVWEIAAALFGLFLIFYGAVRGELLPTVSKSSPLHFLNSLQGQIVAAFLVYEVGRRYRKTQRKIHSDRFWLTDARKDLDRAEAAVDEADGLRLPVLWDVTEKRLAYYHRIVTRQAEQSFRNGQIAMATGFAVLILGASLALTADTTAKTVVSGALSAIGTAIAAYIGRTFVRSQESASQHLLMYFRQPLELSRFLTAERLLSDMNPATRSSAAQRLMESILSSGSAHSPSQPTQLESAQAGSSEPGQEP
;
A
#
# COMPACT_ATOMS: atom_id res chain seq x y z
N MET A 1 -29.46 -39.23 22.23
CA MET A 1 -29.84 -38.12 21.34
C MET A 1 -28.54 -37.44 20.93
N THR A 2 -27.92 -38.01 19.91
CA THR A 2 -26.66 -37.58 19.32
C THR A 2 -27.01 -36.86 18.03
N ASP A 3 -26.73 -35.56 18.01
CA ASP A 3 -26.99 -34.68 16.88
C ASP A 3 -25.77 -34.76 15.96
N GLU A 4 -25.93 -35.46 14.84
CA GLU A 4 -24.92 -35.56 13.78
C GLU A 4 -24.86 -34.25 13.01
N ALA A 5 -23.70 -33.59 13.07
CA ALA A 5 -23.39 -32.45 12.22
C ALA A 5 -23.25 -32.88 10.75
N PRO A 6 -23.71 -32.09 9.77
CA PRO A 6 -23.64 -32.45 8.37
C PRO A 6 -22.21 -32.36 7.82
N ASP A 7 -21.85 -33.44 7.13
CA ASP A 7 -20.65 -33.67 6.32
C ASP A 7 -20.46 -32.55 5.27
N ALA A 8 -19.40 -31.76 5.44
CA ALA A 8 -19.01 -30.71 4.52
C ALA A 8 -18.27 -31.35 3.34
N GLY A 9 -19.05 -31.75 2.35
CA GLY A 9 -18.58 -32.33 1.10
C GLY A 9 -17.52 -31.45 0.41
N ASP A 10 -16.46 -32.15 -0.01
CA ASP A 10 -15.44 -31.76 -0.96
C ASP A 10 -16.01 -30.93 -2.13
N LEU A 11 -15.82 -29.62 -2.08
CA LEU A 11 -15.82 -28.76 -3.26
C LEU A 11 -14.39 -28.67 -3.79
N VAL A 12 -13.96 -29.75 -4.42
CA VAL A 12 -12.79 -29.76 -5.31
C VAL A 12 -13.15 -28.90 -6.51
N VAL A 13 -12.68 -27.65 -6.50
CA VAL A 13 -12.72 -26.75 -7.65
C VAL A 13 -11.63 -27.20 -8.63
N ASP A 14 -11.94 -28.24 -9.40
CA ASP A 14 -11.13 -28.70 -10.53
C ASP A 14 -11.50 -27.82 -11.74
N GLY A 15 -10.71 -26.77 -11.97
CA GLY A 15 -11.06 -25.74 -12.96
C GLY A 15 -9.94 -24.78 -13.33
N GLN A 16 -8.68 -25.13 -13.09
CA GLN A 16 -7.55 -24.51 -13.79
C GLN A 16 -7.21 -25.39 -15.00
N GLN A 17 -7.99 -25.26 -16.08
CA GLN A 17 -7.49 -25.60 -17.40
C GLN A 17 -6.29 -24.70 -17.65
N ALA A 18 -5.10 -25.30 -17.58
CA ALA A 18 -3.88 -24.71 -18.07
C ALA A 18 -4.15 -24.24 -19.51
N VAL A 19 -4.20 -22.91 -19.69
CA VAL A 19 -4.06 -22.31 -21.01
C VAL A 19 -2.69 -22.81 -21.49
N PRO A 20 -2.62 -23.65 -22.53
CA PRO A 20 -1.34 -24.05 -23.06
C PRO A 20 -0.63 -22.77 -23.45
N ASP A 21 0.56 -22.55 -22.87
CA ASP A 21 1.47 -21.49 -23.28
C ASP A 21 1.57 -21.58 -24.80
N SER A 22 0.85 -20.69 -25.48
CA SER A 22 1.04 -20.41 -26.88
C SER A 22 2.42 -19.78 -26.96
N GLN A 23 3.45 -20.63 -26.98
CA GLN A 23 4.76 -20.33 -27.49
C GLN A 23 4.54 -19.95 -28.95
N GLY A 24 4.16 -18.69 -29.16
CA GLY A 24 4.19 -18.07 -30.47
C GLY A 24 5.59 -18.31 -31.05
N PRO A 25 5.68 -18.59 -32.36
CA PRO A 25 6.92 -19.04 -32.97
C PRO A 25 8.08 -18.11 -32.56
N PRO A 26 9.17 -18.65 -31.98
CA PRO A 26 10.32 -17.86 -31.61
C PRO A 26 10.88 -17.22 -32.88
N GLY A 27 10.84 -15.89 -32.94
CA GLY A 27 11.47 -15.13 -34.02
C GLY A 27 10.58 -14.77 -35.19
N SER A 28 9.29 -14.44 -34.99
CA SER A 28 8.60 -13.66 -36.02
C SER A 28 9.36 -12.33 -36.21
N LEU A 29 9.66 -12.00 -37.45
CA LEU A 29 10.39 -10.78 -37.82
C LEU A 29 9.70 -9.52 -37.25
N ALA A 30 8.38 -9.60 -37.02
CA ALA A 30 7.59 -8.58 -36.34
C ALA A 30 7.94 -8.37 -34.85
N SER A 31 8.26 -9.41 -34.07
CA SER A 31 8.68 -9.24 -32.68
C SER A 31 10.10 -8.67 -32.57
N GLN A 32 10.99 -9.06 -33.48
CA GLN A 32 12.33 -8.48 -33.58
C GLN A 32 12.28 -7.02 -34.04
N MET A 33 11.43 -6.69 -35.03
CA MET A 33 11.22 -5.29 -35.45
C MET A 33 10.55 -4.47 -34.35
N ALA A 34 9.56 -5.00 -33.63
CA ALA A 34 8.92 -4.29 -32.53
C ALA A 34 9.88 -4.05 -31.36
N ALA A 35 10.78 -4.99 -31.06
CA ALA A 35 11.82 -4.83 -30.05
C ALA A 35 12.89 -3.81 -30.50
N ALA A 36 13.31 -3.84 -31.77
CA ALA A 36 14.24 -2.87 -32.34
C ALA A 36 13.66 -1.45 -32.35
N PHE A 37 12.41 -1.29 -32.79
CA PHE A 37 11.72 0.02 -32.80
C PHE A 37 11.49 0.57 -31.40
N ARG A 38 11.19 -0.30 -30.42
CA ARG A 38 11.06 0.11 -29.01
C ARG A 38 12.40 0.53 -28.42
N GLY A 39 13.49 -0.16 -28.74
CA GLY A 39 14.84 0.21 -28.32
C GLY A 39 15.35 1.52 -28.93
N GLU A 40 15.00 1.80 -30.19
CA GLU A 40 15.37 3.05 -30.87
C GLU A 40 14.60 4.26 -30.31
N LEU A 41 13.32 4.08 -29.98
CA LEU A 41 12.49 5.13 -29.36
C LEU A 41 12.87 5.41 -27.90
N ASP A 42 13.32 4.40 -27.15
CA ASP A 42 13.81 4.59 -25.77
C ASP A 42 15.24 5.17 -25.74
N GLY A 43 16.05 4.94 -26.79
CA GLY A 43 17.42 5.47 -26.89
C GLY A 43 17.51 6.94 -27.28
N GLN A 44 16.45 7.50 -27.87
CA GLN A 44 16.35 8.91 -28.22
C GLN A 44 15.54 9.69 -27.17
N GLN A 45 15.82 9.43 -25.90
CA GLN A 45 15.36 10.29 -24.82
C GLN A 45 15.88 11.71 -25.06
N ASP A 46 14.93 12.65 -25.13
CA ASP A 46 15.21 14.07 -25.33
C ASP A 46 16.16 14.53 -24.20
N PRO A 47 17.40 14.95 -24.49
CA PRO A 47 18.37 15.36 -23.47
C PRO A 47 17.84 16.52 -22.61
N LEU A 48 16.86 17.29 -23.11
CA LEU A 48 16.17 18.31 -22.33
C LEU A 48 15.29 17.72 -21.23
N ARG A 49 14.64 16.59 -21.49
CA ARG A 49 13.82 15.88 -20.50
C ARG A 49 14.67 15.31 -19.38
N ASP A 50 15.81 14.71 -19.72
CA ASP A 50 16.76 14.18 -18.73
C ASP A 50 17.34 15.29 -17.86
N ALA A 51 17.72 16.43 -18.45
CA ALA A 51 18.20 17.58 -17.72
C ALA A 51 17.15 18.15 -16.74
N ALA A 52 15.87 18.20 -17.17
CA ALA A 52 14.77 18.63 -16.30
C ALA A 52 14.55 17.66 -15.13
N ASP A 53 14.61 16.35 -15.36
CA ASP A 53 14.48 15.32 -14.33
C ASP A 53 15.66 15.33 -13.34
N GLU A 54 16.87 15.58 -13.82
CA GLU A 54 18.05 15.74 -12.95
C GLU A 54 17.96 16.97 -12.06
N GLU A 55 17.55 18.11 -12.61
CA GLU A 55 17.35 19.35 -11.85
C GLU A 55 16.27 19.16 -10.79
N LYS A 56 15.19 18.43 -11.11
CA LYS A 56 14.14 18.08 -10.16
C LYS A 56 14.65 17.20 -9.01
N LYS A 57 15.45 16.17 -9.32
CA LYS A 57 16.13 15.34 -8.29
C LYS A 57 17.09 16.16 -7.44
N ARG A 58 17.80 17.14 -8.03
CA ARG A 58 18.69 18.04 -7.29
C ARG A 58 17.90 18.89 -6.30
N ARG A 59 16.77 19.49 -6.72
CA ARG A 59 15.87 20.25 -5.84
C ARG A 59 15.27 19.40 -4.73
N GLU A 60 14.92 18.15 -5.02
CA GLU A 60 14.47 17.20 -4.00
C GLU A 60 15.55 16.95 -2.95
N ARG A 61 16.81 16.74 -3.37
CA ARG A 61 17.94 16.53 -2.43
C ARG A 61 18.18 17.75 -1.55
N VAL A 62 18.13 18.95 -2.13
CA VAL A 62 18.29 20.21 -1.39
C VAL A 62 17.13 20.42 -0.41
N SER A 63 15.89 20.19 -0.83
CA SER A 63 14.72 20.35 0.06
C SER A 63 14.73 19.33 1.20
N TRP A 64 15.18 18.08 0.97
CA TRP A 64 15.37 17.10 2.03
C TRP A 64 16.48 17.50 3.01
N ALA A 65 17.55 18.14 2.50
CA ALA A 65 18.65 18.57 3.36
C ALA A 65 18.19 19.60 4.39
N ASP A 66 17.25 20.47 4.04
CA ASP A 66 16.72 21.54 4.90
C ASP A 66 15.46 21.15 5.69
N SER A 67 14.83 20.03 5.36
CA SER A 67 13.53 19.66 5.94
C SER A 67 13.59 19.35 7.45
N ALA A 68 12.49 19.69 8.15
CA ALA A 68 12.32 19.36 9.56
C ALA A 68 12.25 17.84 9.79
N GLU A 69 11.75 17.09 8.80
CA GLU A 69 11.68 15.64 8.78
C GLU A 69 13.07 15.00 8.86
N ARG A 70 14.06 15.55 8.14
CA ARG A 70 15.46 15.07 8.25
C ARG A 70 16.01 15.29 9.65
N ARG A 71 15.75 16.46 10.25
CA ARG A 71 16.18 16.76 11.63
C ARG A 71 15.54 15.81 12.63
N LYS A 72 14.23 15.57 12.53
CA LYS A 72 13.51 14.61 13.38
C LYS A 72 14.04 13.18 13.21
N ALA A 73 14.29 12.75 11.97
CA ALA A 73 14.84 11.43 11.69
C ALA A 73 16.25 11.26 12.27
N LEU A 74 17.09 12.29 12.20
CA LEU A 74 18.44 12.29 12.77
C LEU A 74 18.40 12.27 14.30
N VAL A 75 17.51 13.06 14.93
CA VAL A 75 17.30 13.01 16.38
C VAL A 75 16.86 11.61 16.83
N TRP A 76 15.94 10.99 16.09
CA TRP A 76 15.52 9.61 16.37
C TRP A 76 16.63 8.59 16.19
N GLU A 77 17.50 8.74 15.19
CA GLU A 77 18.65 7.87 14.97
C GLU A 77 19.68 7.99 16.10
N ILE A 78 19.97 9.22 16.54
CA ILE A 78 20.83 9.47 17.71
C ILE A 78 20.19 8.88 18.97
N ALA A 79 18.89 9.13 19.20
CA ALA A 79 18.18 8.60 20.37
C ALA A 79 18.17 7.06 20.38
N ALA A 80 17.93 6.42 19.24
CA ALA A 80 17.99 4.97 19.08
C ALA A 80 19.40 4.42 19.36
N ALA A 81 20.45 5.07 18.85
CA ALA A 81 21.82 4.67 19.10
C ALA A 81 22.21 4.83 20.59
N LEU A 82 21.85 5.95 21.21
CA LEU A 82 22.07 6.19 22.63
C LEU A 82 21.29 5.19 23.50
N PHE A 83 20.06 4.85 23.12
CA PHE A 83 19.26 3.85 23.83
C PHE A 83 19.87 2.45 23.70
N GLY A 84 20.34 2.06 22.52
CA GLY A 84 21.08 0.81 22.33
C GLY A 84 22.34 0.75 23.20
N LEU A 85 23.12 1.83 23.25
CA LEU A 85 24.31 1.94 24.10
C LEU A 85 23.96 1.87 25.59
N PHE A 86 22.84 2.51 25.98
CA PHE A 86 22.30 2.42 27.34
C PHE A 86 21.92 0.99 27.73
N LEU A 87 21.29 0.21 26.83
CA LEU A 87 20.94 -1.19 27.11
C LEU A 87 22.17 -2.07 27.35
N ILE A 88 23.23 -1.87 26.55
CA ILE A 88 24.51 -2.56 26.72
C ILE A 88 25.15 -2.17 28.05
N PHE A 89 25.19 -0.87 28.37
CA PHE A 89 25.77 -0.37 29.61
C PHE A 89 25.00 -0.85 30.85
N TYR A 90 23.67 -0.73 30.84
CA TYR A 90 22.79 -1.20 31.90
C TYR A 90 23.00 -2.70 32.18
N GLY A 91 23.17 -3.46 31.11
CA GLY A 91 23.53 -4.85 31.15
C GLY A 91 24.84 -5.19 31.85
N ALA A 92 25.91 -4.49 31.48
CA ALA A 92 27.23 -4.64 32.08
C ALA A 92 27.19 -4.30 33.58
N VAL A 93 26.59 -3.15 33.92
CA VAL A 93 26.44 -2.68 35.31
C VAL A 93 25.64 -3.67 36.14
N ARG A 94 24.51 -4.18 35.63
CA ARG A 94 23.72 -5.17 36.36
C ARG A 94 24.49 -6.47 36.61
N GLY A 95 25.32 -6.89 35.65
CA GLY A 95 26.20 -8.04 35.81
C GLY A 95 27.27 -7.87 36.89
N GLU A 96 27.71 -6.63 37.13
CA GLU A 96 28.82 -6.31 38.03
C GLU A 96 28.37 -5.87 39.44
N LEU A 97 27.24 -5.15 39.56
CA LEU A 97 26.74 -4.58 40.82
C LEU A 97 25.85 -5.50 41.67
N LEU A 98 25.39 -6.63 41.12
CA LEU A 98 24.64 -7.65 41.88
C LEU A 98 25.48 -8.91 42.07
N PRO A 99 26.56 -8.86 42.88
CA PRO A 99 27.43 -10.02 43.14
C PRO A 99 26.75 -11.14 43.95
N THR A 100 25.48 -10.96 44.34
CA THR A 100 24.77 -11.87 45.25
C THR A 100 24.13 -13.09 44.58
N VAL A 101 24.09 -13.17 43.24
CA VAL A 101 23.60 -14.35 42.53
C VAL A 101 24.75 -15.11 41.89
N SER A 102 25.46 -15.82 42.76
CA SER A 102 26.15 -17.10 42.49
C SER A 102 27.34 -17.10 41.52
N LYS A 103 28.22 -18.07 41.74
CA LYS A 103 29.28 -18.57 40.85
C LYS A 103 28.71 -19.07 39.51
N SER A 104 27.97 -18.23 38.80
CA SER A 104 27.39 -18.57 37.52
C SER A 104 28.53 -18.62 36.50
N SER A 105 28.59 -19.73 35.78
CA SER A 105 29.61 -20.00 34.77
C SER A 105 29.72 -18.82 33.79
N PRO A 106 30.91 -18.56 33.21
CA PRO A 106 31.13 -17.48 32.23
C PRO A 106 30.13 -17.49 31.05
N LEU A 107 29.48 -18.64 30.81
CA LEU A 107 28.40 -18.83 29.85
C LEU A 107 27.16 -17.96 30.12
N HIS A 108 26.76 -17.70 31.38
CA HIS A 108 25.59 -16.86 31.67
C HIS A 108 25.84 -15.38 31.37
N PHE A 109 27.06 -14.90 31.61
CA PHE A 109 27.47 -13.54 31.25
C PHE A 109 27.44 -13.34 29.73
N LEU A 110 27.99 -14.32 28.98
CA LEU A 110 27.95 -14.33 27.51
C LEU A 110 26.51 -14.28 26.97
N ASN A 111 25.58 -15.06 27.53
CA ASN A 111 24.18 -15.08 27.10
C ASN A 111 23.46 -13.73 27.36
N SER A 112 23.73 -13.09 28.50
CA SER A 112 23.22 -11.75 28.82
C SER A 112 23.71 -10.70 27.83
N LEU A 113 24.99 -10.73 27.50
CA LEU A 113 25.63 -9.77 26.60
C LEU A 113 25.15 -9.94 25.16
N GLN A 114 24.94 -11.20 24.72
CA GLN A 114 24.31 -11.50 23.43
C GLN A 114 22.90 -10.89 23.32
N GLY A 115 22.07 -11.02 24.35
CA GLY A 115 20.72 -10.44 24.35
C GLY A 115 20.72 -8.91 24.17
N GLN A 116 21.67 -8.22 24.79
CA GLN A 116 21.79 -6.75 24.68
C GLN A 116 22.30 -6.31 23.32
N ILE A 117 23.26 -7.03 22.74
CA ILE A 117 23.73 -6.76 21.37
C ILE A 117 22.57 -6.93 20.38
N VAL A 118 21.78 -8.00 20.50
CA VAL A 118 20.61 -8.23 19.65
C VAL A 118 19.58 -7.10 19.82
N ALA A 119 19.31 -6.69 21.06
CA ALA A 119 18.38 -5.58 21.33
C ALA A 119 18.88 -4.26 20.74
N ALA A 120 20.16 -3.91 20.89
CA ALA A 120 20.76 -2.71 20.31
C ALA A 120 20.71 -2.74 18.78
N PHE A 121 20.99 -3.89 18.17
CA PHE A 121 20.89 -4.09 16.73
C PHE A 121 19.47 -3.91 16.21
N LEU A 122 18.46 -4.45 16.91
CA LEU A 122 17.05 -4.26 16.57
C LEU A 122 16.64 -2.80 16.62
N VAL A 123 17.02 -2.09 17.69
CA VAL A 123 16.74 -0.65 17.84
C VAL A 123 17.39 0.16 16.70
N TYR A 124 18.63 -0.17 16.34
CA TYR A 124 19.33 0.45 15.21
C TYR A 124 18.63 0.19 13.87
N GLU A 125 18.25 -1.05 13.57
CA GLU A 125 17.54 -1.38 12.33
C GLU A 125 16.16 -0.71 12.26
N VAL A 126 15.43 -0.62 13.38
CA VAL A 126 14.18 0.14 13.45
C VAL A 126 14.42 1.62 13.14
N GLY A 127 15.45 2.24 13.74
CA GLY A 127 15.83 3.63 13.47
C GLY A 127 16.21 3.85 12.00
N ARG A 128 17.00 2.94 11.43
CA ARG A 128 17.42 2.97 10.01
C ARG A 128 16.22 2.84 9.07
N ARG A 129 15.28 1.94 9.36
CA ARG A 129 14.02 1.80 8.61
C ARG A 129 13.15 3.05 8.74
N TYR A 130 13.02 3.62 9.94
CA TYR A 130 12.29 4.87 10.16
C TYR A 130 12.84 6.01 9.30
N ARG A 131 14.17 6.16 9.22
CA ARG A 131 14.82 7.18 8.37
C ARG A 131 14.51 6.99 6.88
N LYS A 132 14.56 5.75 6.37
CA LYS A 132 14.18 5.44 4.98
C LYS A 132 12.72 5.81 4.71
N THR A 133 11.83 5.50 5.65
CA THR A 133 10.40 5.84 5.55
C THR A 133 10.19 7.35 5.53
N GLN A 134 10.84 8.10 6.41
CA GLN A 134 10.73 9.57 6.44
C GLN A 134 11.25 10.21 5.15
N ARG A 135 12.34 9.70 4.57
CA ARG A 135 12.84 10.16 3.27
C ARG A 135 11.83 9.91 2.15
N LYS A 136 11.18 8.73 2.13
CA LYS A 136 10.12 8.42 1.16
C LYS A 136 8.93 9.36 1.34
N ILE A 137 8.47 9.60 2.58
CA ILE A 137 7.35 10.52 2.86
C ILE A 137 7.66 11.95 2.37
N HIS A 138 8.86 12.46 2.61
CA HIS A 138 9.27 13.78 2.13
C HIS A 138 9.31 13.84 0.60
N SER A 139 9.96 12.87 -0.03
CA SER A 139 9.96 12.73 -1.49
C SER A 139 8.52 12.75 -2.02
N ASP A 140 7.65 11.95 -1.42
CA ASP A 140 6.27 11.82 -1.85
C ASP A 140 5.53 13.16 -1.76
N ARG A 141 5.67 13.90 -0.66
CA ARG A 141 5.12 15.26 -0.50
C ARG A 141 5.68 16.24 -1.52
N PHE A 142 6.98 16.21 -1.77
CA PHE A 142 7.63 17.07 -2.76
C PHE A 142 7.03 16.83 -4.16
N TRP A 143 6.95 15.57 -4.57
CA TRP A 143 6.37 15.18 -5.85
C TRP A 143 4.87 15.49 -5.97
N LEU A 144 4.10 15.37 -4.90
CA LEU A 144 2.68 15.74 -4.88
C LEU A 144 2.48 17.25 -4.99
N THR A 145 3.32 18.03 -4.31
CA THR A 145 3.29 19.49 -4.39
C THR A 145 3.59 19.97 -5.80
N ASP A 146 4.54 19.32 -6.47
CA ASP A 146 4.90 19.65 -7.84
C ASP A 146 3.79 19.26 -8.84
N ALA A 147 3.25 18.05 -8.73
CA ALA A 147 2.12 17.62 -9.54
C ALA A 147 0.87 18.51 -9.33
N ARG A 148 0.67 19.01 -8.10
CA ARG A 148 -0.39 19.97 -7.80
C ARG A 148 -0.17 21.31 -8.52
N LYS A 149 1.06 21.83 -8.52
CA LYS A 149 1.39 23.06 -9.26
C LYS A 149 1.17 22.90 -10.77
N ASP A 150 1.52 21.74 -11.33
CA ASP A 150 1.30 21.46 -12.75
C ASP A 150 -0.21 21.42 -13.09
N LEU A 151 -1.02 20.87 -12.19
CA LEU A 151 -2.48 20.92 -12.29
C LEU A 151 -2.99 22.37 -12.20
N ASP A 152 -2.57 23.13 -11.19
CA ASP A 152 -3.02 24.51 -10.99
C ASP A 152 -2.66 25.40 -12.21
N ARG A 153 -1.49 25.18 -12.85
CA ARG A 153 -1.13 25.87 -14.11
C ARG A 153 -2.03 25.50 -15.28
N ALA A 154 -2.41 24.23 -15.38
CA ALA A 154 -3.31 23.76 -16.43
C ALA A 154 -4.73 24.31 -16.25
N GLU A 155 -5.19 24.39 -15.00
CA GLU A 155 -6.47 25.02 -14.65
C GLU A 155 -6.45 26.52 -14.97
N ALA A 156 -5.38 27.24 -14.62
CA ALA A 156 -5.23 28.65 -15.00
C ALA A 156 -5.22 28.87 -16.53
N ALA A 157 -4.61 27.96 -17.30
CA ALA A 157 -4.63 28.03 -18.76
C ALA A 157 -6.04 27.81 -19.35
N VAL A 158 -6.94 27.08 -18.68
CA VAL A 158 -8.35 27.00 -19.07
C VAL A 158 -9.05 28.34 -18.87
N ASP A 159 -8.80 28.98 -17.72
CA ASP A 159 -9.42 30.27 -17.37
C ASP A 159 -8.98 31.37 -18.35
N GLU A 160 -7.72 31.35 -18.82
CA GLU A 160 -7.19 32.28 -19.82
C GLU A 160 -7.69 32.01 -21.24
N ALA A 161 -8.00 30.76 -21.60
CA ALA A 161 -8.38 30.36 -22.96
C ALA A 161 -9.87 30.61 -23.31
N ASP A 162 -10.59 31.36 -22.47
CA ASP A 162 -12.02 31.71 -22.61
C ASP A 162 -12.93 30.48 -22.85
N GLY A 163 -12.65 29.40 -22.12
CA GLY A 163 -13.57 28.29 -21.88
C GLY A 163 -13.89 27.37 -23.09
N LEU A 164 -14.09 26.08 -22.78
CA LEU A 164 -14.76 25.09 -23.64
C LEU A 164 -14.02 24.54 -24.87
N ARG A 165 -12.78 24.94 -25.18
CA ARG A 165 -12.01 24.21 -26.20
C ARG A 165 -11.71 22.80 -25.68
N LEU A 166 -12.34 21.80 -26.29
CA LEU A 166 -12.26 20.38 -25.92
C LEU A 166 -10.82 19.89 -25.63
N PRO A 167 -9.78 20.28 -26.40
CA PRO A 167 -8.40 19.87 -26.12
C PRO A 167 -7.85 20.38 -24.79
N VAL A 168 -8.23 21.59 -24.36
CA VAL A 168 -7.75 22.19 -23.11
C VAL A 168 -8.44 21.53 -21.91
N LEU A 169 -9.74 21.26 -22.02
CA LEU A 169 -10.49 20.50 -21.01
C LEU A 169 -9.95 19.07 -20.86
N TRP A 170 -9.54 18.44 -21.96
CA TRP A 170 -8.93 17.12 -21.94
C TRP A 170 -7.59 17.13 -21.18
N ASP A 171 -6.69 18.08 -21.47
CA ASP A 171 -5.39 18.19 -20.78
C ASP A 171 -5.55 18.37 -19.26
N VAL A 172 -6.49 19.19 -18.81
CA VAL A 172 -6.79 19.35 -17.37
C VAL A 172 -7.35 18.06 -16.77
N THR A 173 -8.27 17.41 -17.48
CA THR A 173 -8.88 16.15 -17.01
C THR A 173 -7.82 15.05 -16.88
N GLU A 174 -6.92 14.94 -17.85
CA GLU A 174 -5.79 14.00 -17.84
C GLU A 174 -4.84 14.29 -16.67
N LYS A 175 -4.48 15.56 -16.44
CA LYS A 175 -3.64 15.97 -15.31
C LYS A 175 -4.29 15.70 -13.96
N ARG A 176 -5.59 15.96 -13.81
CA ARG A 176 -6.34 15.60 -12.60
C ARG A 176 -6.33 14.10 -12.36
N LEU A 177 -6.60 13.31 -13.40
CA LEU A 177 -6.59 11.85 -13.30
C LEU A 177 -5.19 11.32 -12.94
N ALA A 178 -4.14 11.85 -13.57
CA ALA A 178 -2.76 11.49 -13.26
C ALA A 178 -2.39 11.85 -11.81
N TYR A 179 -2.80 13.03 -11.33
CA TYR A 179 -2.59 13.46 -9.95
C TYR A 179 -3.28 12.52 -8.96
N TYR A 180 -4.57 12.21 -9.17
CA TYR A 180 -5.33 11.30 -8.31
C TYR A 180 -4.79 9.88 -8.36
N HIS A 181 -4.48 9.35 -9.55
CA HIS A 181 -3.90 8.02 -9.72
C HIS A 181 -2.60 7.90 -8.92
N ARG A 182 -1.75 8.92 -8.96
CA ARG A 182 -0.50 8.94 -8.18
C ARG A 182 -0.74 8.90 -6.68
N ILE A 183 -1.74 9.63 -6.17
CA ILE A 183 -2.10 9.58 -4.74
C ILE A 183 -2.55 8.18 -4.35
N VAL A 184 -3.48 7.62 -5.11
CA VAL A 184 -4.11 6.34 -4.77
C VAL A 184 -3.11 5.19 -4.87
N THR A 185 -2.31 5.12 -5.93
CA THR A 185 -1.29 4.07 -6.11
C THR A 185 -0.24 4.13 -4.98
N ARG A 186 0.21 5.32 -4.58
CA ARG A 186 1.13 5.47 -3.45
C ARG A 186 0.52 5.06 -2.13
N GLN A 187 -0.73 5.44 -1.88
CA GLN A 187 -1.45 5.03 -0.68
C GLN A 187 -1.60 3.51 -0.62
N ALA A 188 -1.89 2.86 -1.74
CA ALA A 188 -1.97 1.40 -1.85
C ALA A 188 -0.63 0.72 -1.55
N GLU A 189 0.47 1.17 -2.16
CA GLU A 189 1.82 0.67 -1.89
C GLU A 189 2.21 0.80 -0.41
N GLN A 190 1.93 1.97 0.18
CA GLN A 190 2.28 2.26 1.57
C GLN A 190 1.48 1.41 2.53
N SER A 191 0.17 1.27 2.28
CA SER A 191 -0.69 0.35 3.02
C SER A 191 -0.15 -1.06 2.93
N PHE A 192 0.10 -1.59 1.73
CA PHE A 192 0.60 -2.96 1.54
C PHE A 192 1.89 -3.23 2.32
N ARG A 193 2.86 -2.31 2.24
CA ARG A 193 4.10 -2.42 3.00
C ARG A 193 3.88 -2.37 4.51
N ASN A 194 2.99 -1.50 4.99
CA ASN A 194 2.64 -1.45 6.41
C ASN A 194 1.98 -2.76 6.87
N GLY A 195 1.12 -3.36 6.04
CA GLY A 195 0.53 -4.68 6.28
C GLY A 195 1.60 -5.77 6.39
N GLN A 196 2.56 -5.81 5.47
CA GLN A 196 3.71 -6.74 5.55
C GLN A 196 4.53 -6.55 6.82
N ILE A 197 4.80 -5.31 7.22
CA ILE A 197 5.52 -5.01 8.45
C ILE A 197 4.73 -5.48 9.67
N ALA A 198 3.43 -5.23 9.72
CA ALA A 198 2.57 -5.69 10.81
C ALA A 198 2.55 -7.22 10.91
N MET A 199 2.41 -7.93 9.78
CA MET A 199 2.48 -9.40 9.72
C MET A 199 3.83 -9.92 10.21
N ALA A 200 4.94 -9.36 9.72
CA ALA A 200 6.29 -9.75 10.14
C ALA A 200 6.52 -9.46 11.64
N THR A 201 5.99 -8.35 12.16
CA THR A 201 6.10 -8.00 13.57
C THR A 201 5.29 -8.96 14.44
N GLY A 202 4.05 -9.27 14.07
CA GLY A 202 3.23 -10.27 14.76
C GLY A 202 3.89 -11.65 14.80
N PHE A 203 4.48 -12.07 13.67
CA PHE A 203 5.24 -13.32 13.60
C PHE A 203 6.51 -13.31 14.47
N ALA A 204 7.23 -12.19 14.53
CA ALA A 204 8.40 -12.06 15.40
C ALA A 204 8.02 -12.15 16.89
N VAL A 205 6.92 -11.52 17.29
CA VAL A 205 6.39 -11.61 18.66
C VAL A 205 6.02 -13.04 19.02
N LEU A 206 5.41 -13.78 18.08
CA LEU A 206 5.10 -15.20 18.25
C LEU A 206 6.35 -16.05 18.48
N ILE A 207 7.39 -15.88 17.66
CA ILE A 207 8.68 -16.60 17.83
C ILE A 207 9.31 -16.28 19.18
N LEU A 208 9.32 -15.01 19.58
CA LEU A 208 9.86 -14.59 20.88
C LEU A 208 9.07 -15.20 22.04
N GLY A 209 7.75 -15.17 21.97
CA GLY A 209 6.88 -15.77 22.97
C GLY A 209 7.10 -17.27 23.13
N ALA A 210 7.18 -18.01 22.01
CA ALA A 210 7.49 -19.43 22.00
C ALA A 210 8.90 -19.72 22.57
N SER A 211 9.90 -18.93 22.20
CA SER A 211 11.28 -19.09 22.70
C SER A 211 11.38 -18.84 24.22
N LEU A 212 10.68 -17.83 24.72
CA LEU A 212 10.61 -17.55 26.15
C LEU A 212 9.87 -18.65 26.92
N ALA A 213 8.80 -19.21 26.34
CA ALA A 213 8.07 -20.32 26.95
C ALA A 213 8.94 -21.58 27.09
N LEU A 214 9.81 -21.86 26.12
CA LEU A 214 10.73 -23.00 26.15
C LEU A 214 11.87 -22.84 27.18
N THR A 215 12.20 -21.62 27.60
CA THR A 215 13.30 -21.32 28.53
C THR A 215 12.81 -20.94 29.94
N ALA A 216 11.50 -21.02 30.18
CA ALA A 216 10.90 -20.66 31.45
C ALA A 216 11.02 -21.80 32.48
N ASP A 217 11.93 -21.65 33.45
CA ASP A 217 12.13 -22.65 34.53
C ASP A 217 10.99 -22.73 35.55
N THR A 218 9.98 -21.87 35.44
CA THR A 218 8.89 -21.76 36.43
C THR A 218 7.53 -21.66 35.74
N THR A 219 6.55 -22.39 36.25
CA THR A 219 5.17 -22.42 35.75
C THR A 219 4.56 -21.02 35.62
N ALA A 220 4.86 -20.13 36.58
CA ALA A 220 4.37 -18.74 36.55
C ALA A 220 4.88 -17.96 35.32
N LYS A 221 6.17 -18.12 34.96
CA LYS A 221 6.74 -17.49 33.76
C LYS A 221 6.11 -18.05 32.48
N THR A 222 5.88 -19.36 32.41
CA THR A 222 5.24 -20.02 31.27
C THR A 222 3.81 -19.53 31.05
N VAL A 223 3.03 -19.38 32.14
CA VAL A 223 1.65 -18.87 32.06
C VAL A 223 1.63 -17.43 31.57
N VAL A 224 2.49 -16.56 32.12
CA VAL A 224 2.56 -15.16 31.72
C VAL A 224 3.04 -15.01 30.27
N SER A 225 4.07 -15.76 29.84
CA SER A 225 4.54 -15.74 28.46
C SER A 225 3.48 -16.27 27.49
N GLY A 226 2.73 -17.30 27.88
CA GLY A 226 1.63 -17.84 27.10
C GLY A 226 0.51 -16.82 26.93
N ALA A 227 0.07 -16.17 28.01
CA ALA A 227 -0.96 -15.14 27.98
C ALA A 227 -0.54 -13.93 27.12
N LEU A 228 0.70 -13.45 27.27
CA LEU A 228 1.21 -12.33 26.48
C LEU A 228 1.31 -12.69 24.99
N SER A 229 1.71 -13.92 24.66
CA SER A 229 1.75 -14.42 23.29
C SER A 229 0.36 -14.52 22.68
N ALA A 230 -0.63 -15.01 23.45
CA ALA A 230 -2.02 -15.09 23.01
C ALA A 230 -2.60 -13.70 22.70
N ILE A 231 -2.37 -12.71 23.59
CA ILE A 231 -2.80 -11.32 23.37
C ILE A 231 -2.12 -10.73 22.13
N GLY A 232 -0.80 -10.89 21.99
CA GLY A 232 -0.06 -10.41 20.83
C GLY A 232 -0.57 -11.01 19.52
N THR A 233 -0.88 -12.30 19.53
CA THR A 233 -1.46 -13.02 18.37
C THR A 233 -2.84 -12.49 18.03
N ALA A 234 -3.71 -12.29 19.02
CA ALA A 234 -5.06 -11.76 18.82
C ALA A 234 -5.02 -10.35 18.21
N ILE A 235 -4.15 -9.47 18.71
CA ILE A 235 -3.96 -8.13 18.15
C ILE A 235 -3.44 -8.21 16.71
N ALA A 236 -2.44 -9.05 16.44
CA ALA A 236 -1.90 -9.23 15.10
C ALA A 236 -2.95 -9.75 14.11
N ALA A 237 -3.76 -10.73 14.52
CA ALA A 237 -4.86 -11.28 13.72
C ALA A 237 -5.94 -10.23 13.45
N TYR A 238 -6.33 -9.45 14.45
CA TYR A 238 -7.28 -8.35 14.30
C TYR A 238 -6.79 -7.28 13.31
N ILE A 239 -5.54 -6.85 13.43
CA ILE A 239 -4.91 -5.89 12.51
C ILE A 239 -4.89 -6.46 11.09
N GLY A 240 -4.49 -7.73 10.94
CA GLY A 240 -4.47 -8.43 9.64
C GLY A 240 -5.84 -8.46 8.98
N ARG A 241 -6.89 -8.87 9.72
CA ARG A 241 -8.27 -8.92 9.22
C ARG A 241 -8.78 -7.54 8.80
N THR A 242 -8.57 -6.53 9.63
CA THR A 242 -9.01 -5.15 9.33
C THR A 242 -8.30 -4.61 8.09
N PHE A 243 -7.01 -4.89 7.95
CA PHE A 243 -6.22 -4.47 6.80
C PHE A 243 -6.69 -5.13 5.49
N VAL A 244 -6.90 -6.45 5.49
CA VAL A 244 -7.43 -7.18 4.32
C VAL A 244 -8.79 -6.63 3.90
N ARG A 245 -9.69 -6.41 4.87
CA ARG A 245 -11.01 -5.85 4.61
C ARG A 245 -10.95 -4.44 4.02
N SER A 246 -10.04 -3.60 4.53
CA SER A 246 -9.82 -2.25 3.98
C SER A 246 -9.25 -2.29 2.56
N GLN A 247 -8.39 -3.26 2.22
CA GLN A 247 -7.84 -3.42 0.87
C GLN A 247 -8.89 -3.89 -0.13
N GLU A 248 -9.76 -4.81 0.28
CA GLU A 248 -10.88 -5.29 -0.55
C GLU A 248 -11.82 -4.13 -0.93
N SER A 249 -12.23 -3.33 0.06
CA SER A 249 -13.08 -2.16 -0.18
C SER A 249 -12.41 -1.12 -1.08
N ALA A 250 -11.12 -0.84 -0.87
CA ALA A 250 -10.37 0.08 -1.72
C ALA A 250 -10.23 -0.42 -3.17
N SER A 251 -10.02 -1.73 -3.35
CA SER A 251 -9.91 -2.36 -4.67
C SER A 251 -11.24 -2.33 -5.43
N GLN A 252 -12.36 -2.56 -4.72
CA GLN A 252 -13.70 -2.42 -5.29
C GLN A 252 -13.98 -0.99 -5.74
N HIS A 253 -13.61 0.01 -4.93
CA HIS A 253 -13.75 1.42 -5.30
C HIS A 253 -12.89 1.78 -6.53
N LEU A 254 -11.64 1.32 -6.59
CA LEU A 254 -10.78 1.50 -7.76
C LEU A 254 -11.40 0.90 -9.02
N LEU A 255 -11.96 -0.30 -8.92
CA LEU A 255 -12.59 -0.99 -10.05
C LEU A 255 -13.81 -0.21 -10.56
N MET A 256 -14.57 0.44 -9.67
CA MET A 256 -15.63 1.36 -10.07
C MET A 256 -15.07 2.61 -10.77
N TYR A 257 -14.02 3.23 -10.22
CA TYR A 257 -13.40 4.41 -10.83
C TYR A 257 -12.85 4.14 -12.24
N PHE A 258 -12.35 2.94 -12.53
CA PHE A 258 -11.87 2.60 -13.88
C PHE A 258 -12.98 2.34 -14.90
N ARG A 259 -14.22 2.07 -14.47
CA ARG A 259 -15.34 1.94 -15.39
C ARG A 259 -15.77 3.29 -15.97
N GLN A 260 -15.66 4.36 -15.19
CA GLN A 260 -16.13 5.70 -15.60
C GLN A 260 -15.38 6.28 -16.82
N PRO A 261 -14.04 6.20 -16.95
CA PRO A 261 -13.32 6.63 -18.16
C PRO A 261 -13.69 5.83 -19.42
N LEU A 262 -14.06 4.56 -19.27
CA LEU A 262 -14.48 3.73 -20.41
C LEU A 262 -15.83 4.19 -20.96
N GLU A 263 -16.71 4.73 -20.12
CA GLU A 263 -17.95 5.36 -20.58
C GLU A 263 -17.65 6.65 -21.33
N LEU A 264 -16.71 7.47 -20.83
CA LEU A 264 -16.30 8.69 -21.53
C LEU A 264 -15.68 8.40 -22.90
N SER A 265 -14.80 7.40 -23.01
CA SER A 265 -14.21 7.03 -24.31
C SER A 265 -15.25 6.51 -25.29
N ARG A 266 -16.28 5.81 -24.81
CA ARG A 266 -17.45 5.42 -25.61
C ARG A 266 -18.23 6.62 -26.08
N PHE A 267 -18.46 7.63 -25.23
CA PHE A 267 -19.15 8.87 -25.63
C PHE A 267 -18.37 9.66 -26.68
N LEU A 268 -17.06 9.82 -26.51
CA LEU A 268 -16.21 10.50 -27.49
C LEU A 268 -16.15 9.74 -28.83
N THR A 269 -16.11 8.40 -28.78
CA THR A 269 -16.18 7.58 -29.99
C THR A 269 -17.53 7.71 -30.69
N ALA A 270 -18.62 7.73 -29.92
CA ALA A 270 -19.97 7.93 -30.44
C ALA A 270 -20.14 9.33 -31.07
N GLU A 271 -19.61 10.37 -30.43
CA GLU A 271 -19.59 11.74 -30.97
C GLU A 271 -18.84 11.80 -32.30
N ARG A 272 -17.64 11.20 -32.36
CA ARG A 272 -16.84 11.14 -33.59
C ARG A 272 -17.57 10.38 -34.70
N LEU A 273 -18.17 9.24 -34.38
CA LEU A 273 -18.97 8.46 -35.33
C LEU A 273 -20.16 9.26 -35.88
N LEU A 274 -20.84 10.03 -35.03
CA LEU A 274 -21.94 10.91 -35.44
C LEU A 274 -21.45 12.07 -36.32
N SER A 275 -20.25 12.60 -36.05
CA SER A 275 -19.65 13.68 -36.85
C SER A 275 -19.33 13.26 -38.28
N ASP A 276 -18.95 11.99 -38.48
CA ASP A 276 -18.63 11.39 -39.78
C ASP A 276 -19.89 10.93 -40.56
N MET A 277 -21.06 10.87 -39.92
CA MET A 277 -22.31 10.45 -40.57
C MET A 277 -22.95 11.54 -41.44
N ASN A 278 -23.71 11.11 -42.45
CA ASN A 278 -24.52 11.98 -43.31
C ASN A 278 -25.53 12.78 -42.46
N PRO A 279 -25.65 14.12 -42.66
CA PRO A 279 -26.57 14.96 -41.90
C PRO A 279 -28.03 14.50 -41.92
N ALA A 280 -28.49 13.82 -42.99
CA ALA A 280 -29.87 13.32 -43.09
C ALA A 280 -30.19 12.19 -42.09
N THR A 281 -29.20 11.38 -41.69
CA THR A 281 -29.38 10.24 -40.77
C THR A 281 -28.82 10.50 -39.38
N ARG A 282 -28.03 11.56 -39.20
CA ARG A 282 -27.36 11.90 -37.94
C ARG A 282 -28.33 12.11 -36.77
N SER A 283 -29.45 12.78 -36.99
CA SER A 283 -30.42 13.08 -35.93
C SER A 283 -31.08 11.82 -35.36
N SER A 284 -31.47 10.88 -36.23
CA SER A 284 -32.07 9.61 -35.80
C SER A 284 -31.05 8.68 -35.13
N ALA A 285 -29.80 8.66 -35.60
CA ALA A 285 -28.71 7.93 -34.95
C ALA A 285 -28.38 8.51 -33.56
N ALA A 286 -28.34 9.84 -33.42
CA ALA A 286 -28.10 10.51 -32.14
C ALA A 286 -29.22 10.21 -31.13
N GLN A 287 -30.48 10.20 -31.56
CA GLN A 287 -31.62 9.88 -30.70
C GLN A 287 -31.56 8.44 -30.18
N ARG A 288 -31.22 7.47 -31.04
CA ARG A 288 -31.05 6.05 -30.63
C ARG A 288 -29.88 5.87 -29.66
N LEU A 289 -28.77 6.58 -29.88
CA LEU A 289 -27.65 6.60 -28.93
C LEU A 289 -28.09 7.14 -27.58
N MET A 290 -28.82 8.26 -27.56
CA MET A 290 -29.31 8.86 -26.32
C MET A 290 -30.26 7.94 -25.55
N GLU A 291 -31.20 7.29 -26.25
CA GLU A 291 -32.08 6.26 -25.66
C GLU A 291 -31.29 5.07 -25.10
N SER A 292 -30.27 4.60 -25.83
CA SER A 292 -29.38 3.52 -25.37
C SER A 292 -28.62 3.90 -24.11
N ILE A 293 -28.15 5.15 -24.01
CA ILE A 293 -27.39 5.66 -22.86
C ILE A 293 -28.30 5.77 -21.63
N LEU A 294 -29.49 6.37 -21.78
CA LEU A 294 -30.48 6.50 -20.71
C LEU A 294 -30.96 5.14 -20.20
N SER A 295 -31.12 4.16 -21.10
CA SER A 295 -31.49 2.79 -20.74
C SER A 295 -30.36 2.05 -20.03
N SER A 296 -29.10 2.27 -20.43
CA SER A 296 -27.93 1.62 -19.82
C SER A 296 -27.60 2.20 -18.43
N GLY A 297 -27.76 3.52 -18.24
CA GLY A 297 -27.53 4.17 -16.94
C GLY A 297 -28.52 3.76 -15.85
N SER A 298 -29.74 3.37 -16.23
CA SER A 298 -30.78 2.93 -15.29
C SER A 298 -30.54 1.53 -14.73
N ALA A 299 -29.84 0.67 -15.46
CA ALA A 299 -29.52 -0.70 -15.04
C ALA A 299 -28.28 -0.78 -14.13
N HIS A 300 -27.50 0.31 -14.04
CA HIS A 300 -26.21 0.34 -13.32
C HIS A 300 -26.25 1.15 -12.02
N SER A 301 -27.43 1.49 -11.50
CA SER A 301 -27.54 2.03 -10.14
C SER A 301 -26.93 0.99 -9.19
N PRO A 302 -25.71 1.23 -8.66
CA PRO A 302 -25.04 0.22 -7.87
C PRO A 302 -25.95 -0.01 -6.67
N SER A 303 -26.44 -1.23 -6.53
CA SER A 303 -27.02 -1.71 -5.29
C SER A 303 -26.08 -1.22 -4.20
N GLN A 304 -26.53 -0.21 -3.44
CA GLN A 304 -25.75 0.31 -2.32
C GLN A 304 -25.26 -0.91 -1.54
N PRO A 305 -23.95 -1.06 -1.33
CA PRO A 305 -23.42 -2.22 -0.62
C PRO A 305 -24.19 -2.29 0.68
N THR A 306 -24.94 -3.37 0.75
CA THR A 306 -25.99 -3.64 1.68
C THR A 306 -25.55 -3.21 3.09
N GLN A 307 -26.21 -2.21 3.67
CA GLN A 307 -26.06 -1.79 5.08
C GLN A 307 -26.48 -2.90 6.08
N LEU A 308 -26.56 -4.16 5.65
CA LEU A 308 -26.89 -5.31 6.50
C LEU A 308 -25.75 -5.65 7.48
N GLU A 309 -24.52 -5.17 7.28
CA GLU A 309 -23.42 -5.51 8.19
C GLU A 309 -23.24 -4.51 9.36
N SER A 310 -23.78 -3.29 9.27
CA SER A 310 -23.81 -2.35 10.40
C SER A 310 -24.90 -2.65 11.43
N ALA A 311 -25.87 -3.50 11.11
CA ALA A 311 -26.94 -3.90 12.04
C ALA A 311 -26.54 -5.08 12.95
N GLN A 312 -25.48 -5.83 12.62
CA GLN A 312 -25.09 -7.04 13.37
C GLN A 312 -23.92 -6.83 14.35
N ALA A 313 -23.26 -5.67 14.34
CA ALA A 313 -22.16 -5.36 15.26
C ALA A 313 -22.60 -4.58 16.53
N GLY A 314 -23.88 -4.22 16.64
CA GLY A 314 -24.41 -3.39 17.73
C GLY A 314 -25.15 -4.13 18.86
N SER A 315 -25.29 -5.46 18.81
CA SER A 315 -26.14 -6.23 19.73
C SER A 315 -25.39 -7.06 20.78
N SER A 316 -24.12 -6.77 21.03
CA SER A 316 -23.38 -7.35 22.18
C SER A 316 -23.25 -6.33 23.31
N GLU A 317 -24.39 -5.95 23.89
CA GLU A 317 -24.46 -5.27 25.19
C GLU A 317 -24.39 -6.38 26.27
N PRO A 318 -23.32 -6.50 27.06
CA PRO A 318 -23.22 -7.52 28.09
C PRO A 318 -24.13 -7.14 29.27
N GLY A 319 -24.99 -8.08 29.64
CA GLY A 319 -25.96 -7.94 30.71
C GLY A 319 -25.35 -7.45 32.02
N GLN A 320 -26.02 -6.45 32.59
CA GLN A 320 -26.04 -6.20 34.02
C GLN A 320 -26.64 -7.42 34.72
N GLU A 321 -25.88 -8.04 35.62
CA GLU A 321 -26.44 -8.81 36.73
C GLU A 321 -26.30 -8.02 38.04
N PRO A 322 -27.26 -8.18 38.97
CA PRO A 322 -27.38 -7.42 40.21
C PRO A 322 -26.34 -7.78 41.27
#